data_AF-A0A528A1J5-F1
#
_entry.id   AF-A0A528A1J5-F1
#
_cell.length_a   1.000
_cell.length_b   1.000
_cell.length_c   1.000
_cell.angle_alpha   90.00
_cell.angle_beta   90.00
_cell.angle_gamma   90.00
#
_symmetry.space_group_name_H-M   'P 1'
#
loop_
_entity.id
_entity.type
_entity.pdbx_description
1 polymer ?
#
loop_
_entity_poly.entity_id
_entity_poly.type
_entity_poly.pdbx_seq_one_letter_code
_entity_poly.pdbx_strand_id
1 'polypeptide(L)' 'DVAYAEAAKTAGAITPVPGGVGPMTIAMLMANTLASAYLAAGLKRPSF' A
#
# COMPACT_ATOMS: atom_id res chain seq x y z
N ASP A 1 11.52 0.88 -9.30
CA ASP A 1 12.50 0.89 -10.38
C ASP A 1 12.70 2.34 -10.82
N VAL A 2 13.68 3.01 -10.21
CA VAL A 2 14.02 4.45 -10.33
C VAL A 2 15.49 4.60 -9.93
N ALA A 3 16.25 5.51 -10.55
CA ALA A 3 17.57 5.94 -10.08
C ALA A 3 17.44 6.72 -8.75
N TYR A 4 17.21 6.00 -7.65
CA TYR A 4 16.81 6.56 -6.36
C TYR A 4 17.77 7.67 -5.87
N ALA A 5 19.07 7.46 -6.02
CA ALA A 5 20.09 8.41 -5.54
C ALA A 5 20.05 9.77 -6.27
N GLU A 6 19.65 9.79 -7.54
CA GLU A 6 19.53 11.02 -8.32
C GLU A 6 18.17 11.66 -8.08
N ALA A 7 17.10 10.86 -8.15
CA ALA A 7 15.73 11.33 -7.96
C ALA A 7 15.48 11.87 -6.53
N ALA A 8 16.11 11.29 -5.51
CA ALA A 8 15.97 11.72 -4.11
C ALA A 8 16.49 13.14 -3.87
N LYS A 9 17.37 13.68 -4.72
CA LYS A 9 17.89 15.04 -4.60
C LYS A 9 16.87 16.11 -5.04
N THR A 10 15.89 15.73 -5.85
CA THR A 10 14.91 16.65 -6.45
C THR A 10 13.49 16.40 -5.91
N ALA A 11 13.16 15.17 -5.55
CA ALA A 11 11.82 14.82 -5.09
C ALA A 11 11.49 15.44 -3.73
N GLY A 12 10.29 16.03 -3.58
CA GLY A 12 9.79 16.52 -2.30
C GLY A 12 9.41 15.41 -1.31
N ALA A 13 9.14 14.21 -1.82
CA ALA A 13 9.02 12.96 -1.06
C ALA A 13 9.33 11.78 -2.00
N ILE A 14 10.00 10.74 -1.48
CA ILE A 14 10.33 9.55 -2.25
C ILE A 14 10.14 8.30 -1.38
N THR A 15 9.49 7.26 -1.94
CA THR A 15 9.27 6.00 -1.20
C THR A 15 10.55 5.18 -1.17
N PRO A 16 11.07 4.80 0.00
CA PRO A 16 12.35 4.10 0.11
C PRO A 16 12.28 2.70 -0.51
N VAL A 17 13.43 2.22 -0.96
CA VAL A 17 13.60 0.84 -1.43
C VAL A 17 14.84 0.26 -0.73
N PRO A 18 14.70 -0.81 0.07
CA PRO A 18 13.46 -1.51 0.44
C PRO A 18 12.58 -0.73 1.42
N GLY A 19 11.34 -1.20 1.63
CA GLY A 19 10.45 -0.72 2.71
C GLY A 19 9.35 0.29 2.33
N GLY A 20 9.32 0.78 1.09
CA GLY A 20 8.28 1.70 0.61
C GLY A 20 7.01 0.98 0.14
N VAL A 21 6.87 0.83 -1.18
CA VAL A 21 5.63 0.32 -1.80
C VAL A 21 5.32 -1.14 -1.49
N GLY A 22 6.33 -1.98 -1.28
CA GLY A 22 6.16 -3.43 -1.07
C GLY A 22 5.25 -3.78 0.13
N PRO A 23 5.56 -3.30 1.35
CA PRO A 23 4.68 -3.50 2.51
C PRO A 23 3.26 -2.96 2.30
N MET A 24 3.10 -1.80 1.65
CA MET A 24 1.78 -1.24 1.34
C MET A 24 1.00 -2.10 0.35
N THR A 25 1.64 -2.72 -0.64
CA THR A 25 0.97 -3.65 -1.56
C THR A 25 0.36 -4.83 -0.80
N ILE A 26 1.11 -5.43 0.13
CA ILE A 26 0.61 -6.53 0.95
C ILE A 26 -0.56 -6.05 1.83
N ALA A 27 -0.40 -4.92 2.50
CA ALA A 27 -1.44 -4.36 3.36
C ALA A 27 -2.74 -4.08 2.59
N MET A 28 -2.65 -3.49 1.40
CA MET A 28 -3.81 -3.18 0.57
C MET A 28 -4.48 -4.44 -0.01
N LEU A 29 -3.70 -5.47 -0.35
CA LEU A 29 -4.27 -6.77 -0.72
C LEU A 29 -5.12 -7.32 0.43
N MET A 30 -4.58 -7.36 1.64
CA MET A 30 -5.28 -7.86 2.82
C MET A 30 -6.52 -7.02 3.16
N ALA A 31 -6.41 -5.70 3.08
CA ALA A 31 -7.52 -4.77 3.32
C ALA A 31 -8.67 -5.00 2.32
N ASN A 32 -8.35 -5.21 1.05
CA ASN A 32 -9.35 -5.49 0.02
C ASN A 32 -9.97 -6.87 0.21
N THR A 33 -9.18 -7.91 0.50
CA THR A 33 -9.69 -9.25 0.81
C THR A 33 -10.65 -9.22 1.99
N LEU A 34 -10.28 -8.51 3.07
CA LEU A 34 -11.12 -8.35 4.25
C LEU A 34 -12.42 -7.61 3.92
N ALA A 35 -12.34 -6.50 3.19
CA ALA A 35 -13.52 -5.76 2.76
C ALA A 35 -14.48 -6.62 1.90
N SER A 36 -13.94 -7.41 0.97
CA SER A 36 -14.73 -8.34 0.14
C SER A 36 -15.38 -9.44 0.98
N ALA A 37 -14.69 -9.99 1.98
CA ALA A 37 -15.24 -11.00 2.88
C ALA A 37 -16.43 -10.45 3.69
N TYR A 38 -16.33 -9.20 4.19
CA TYR A 38 -17.44 -8.55 4.89
C TYR A 38 -18.66 -8.35 3.99
N LEU A 39 -18.44 -7.88 2.75
CA LEU A 39 -19.53 -7.72 1.78
C LEU A 39 -20.21 -9.05 1.45
N ALA A 40 -19.44 -10.11 1.25
CA ALA A 40 -19.97 -11.46 1.00
C ALA A 40 -20.78 -12.01 2.19
N ALA A 41 -20.41 -11.63 3.42
CA ALA A 41 -21.12 -11.99 4.64
C ALA A 41 -22.30 -11.07 4.98
N GLY A 42 -22.61 -10.05 4.14
CA GLY A 42 -23.65 -9.07 4.44
C GLY A 42 -23.32 -8.12 5.60
N LEU A 43 -22.05 -8.02 5.97
CA LEU A 43 -21.56 -7.17 7.05
C LEU A 43 -21.12 -5.79 6.53
N LYS A 44 -21.17 -4.78 7.39
CA LYS A 44 -20.70 -3.42 7.05
C LYS A 44 -19.19 -3.41 6.84
N ARG A 45 -18.72 -2.76 5.78
CA ARG A 45 -17.29 -2.65 5.45
C ARG A 45 -16.45 -2.21 6.69
N PRO A 46 -15.34 -2.90 6.99
CA PRO A 46 -14.47 -2.57 8.11
C PRO A 46 -13.77 -1.23 7.90
N SER A 47 -13.49 -0.53 9.00
CA SER A 47 -12.67 0.69 9.04
C SER A 47 -11.33 0.40 9.70
N PHE A 48 -10.26 0.88 9.10
CA PHE A 48 -8.87 0.77 9.57
C PHE A 48 -8.13 2.07 9.26
#